data_AF-A0A835SPY7-F1
#
_entry.id   AF-A0A835SPY7-F1
#
_cell.length_a   1.000
_cell.length_b   1.000
_cell.length_c   1.000
_cell.angle_alpha   90.00
_cell.angle_beta   90.00
_cell.angle_gamma   90.00
#
_symmetry.space_group_name_H-M   'P 1'
#
loop_
_entity.id
_entity.type
_entity.pdbx_description
1 polymer ?
#
loop_
_entity_poly.entity_id
_entity_poly.type
_entity_poly.pdbx_seq_one_letter_code
_entity_poly.pdbx_strand_id
1 'polypeptide(L)'
;MNERNVYFTDDLKVRLIKRVASDELGISDEEMESRLQQLGALLPGLESRLGKAPPKLVARLAANTGQVAARLLALKALFPQANLSAMVNNRLGLLLDDDLDQLRAAEARLRQLLPDINVDRFVETFPLVLDVECFEMALEDAKRIMPGINVTSMLRNNPDVILSLVKGKNLIPYDQISNPWA
;
A
#
# COMPACT_ATOMS: atom_id res chain seq x y z
N MET A 1 -6.09 17.53 -33.98
CA MET A 1 -4.90 16.63 -34.02
C MET A 1 -4.60 16.22 -32.59
N ASN A 2 -4.50 14.91 -32.33
CA ASN A 2 -4.01 14.21 -31.14
C ASN A 2 -4.79 14.26 -29.80
N GLU A 3 -5.93 13.58 -29.75
CA GLU A 3 -6.57 13.13 -28.48
C GLU A 3 -6.66 11.59 -28.36
N ARG A 4 -6.16 10.82 -29.34
CA ARG A 4 -6.30 9.34 -29.39
C ARG A 4 -5.12 8.56 -28.80
N ASN A 5 -4.13 9.20 -28.19
CA ASN A 5 -2.87 8.54 -27.83
C ASN A 5 -2.65 8.26 -26.34
N VAL A 6 -3.68 8.40 -25.49
CA VAL A 6 -3.54 8.20 -24.04
C VAL A 6 -4.28 6.97 -23.51
N TYR A 7 -5.28 6.44 -24.23
CA TYR A 7 -6.07 5.27 -23.79
C TYR A 7 -5.56 3.91 -24.31
N PHE A 8 -4.69 3.87 -25.32
CA PHE A 8 -4.22 2.60 -25.92
C PHE A 8 -3.08 1.92 -25.14
N THR A 9 -2.33 2.67 -24.33
CA THR A 9 -1.11 2.18 -23.67
C THR A 9 -1.41 1.43 -22.37
N ASP A 10 -2.52 1.73 -21.68
CA ASP A 10 -2.95 1.03 -20.47
C ASP A 10 -3.62 -0.30 -20.79
N ASP A 11 -4.41 -0.38 -21.87
CA ASP A 11 -5.14 -1.62 -22.23
C ASP A 11 -4.17 -2.75 -22.63
N LEU A 12 -3.12 -2.46 -23.41
CA LEU A 12 -2.11 -3.46 -23.78
C LEU A 12 -1.31 -3.97 -22.57
N LYS A 13 -0.94 -3.09 -21.65
CA LYS A 13 -0.23 -3.47 -20.42
C LYS A 13 -1.12 -4.31 -19.52
N VAL A 14 -2.37 -3.90 -19.31
CA VAL A 14 -3.35 -4.65 -18.53
C VAL A 14 -3.61 -6.02 -19.16
N ARG A 15 -3.75 -6.11 -20.48
CA ARG A 15 -3.91 -7.40 -21.19
C ARG A 15 -2.67 -8.29 -21.08
N LEU A 16 -1.47 -7.71 -21.13
CA LEU A 16 -0.22 -8.46 -20.92
C LEU A 16 -0.10 -8.95 -19.48
N ILE A 17 -0.40 -8.08 -18.51
CA ILE A 17 -0.44 -8.42 -17.08
C ILE A 17 -1.43 -9.55 -16.83
N LYS A 18 -2.65 -9.44 -17.37
CA LYS A 18 -3.68 -10.48 -17.30
C LYS A 18 -3.17 -11.80 -17.85
N ARG A 19 -2.66 -11.82 -19.08
CA ARG A 19 -2.16 -13.03 -19.73
C ARG A 19 -1.01 -13.68 -18.96
N VAL A 20 -0.01 -12.91 -18.55
CA VAL A 20 1.12 -13.41 -17.77
C VAL A 20 0.65 -13.95 -16.42
N ALA A 21 -0.33 -13.31 -15.80
CA ALA A 21 -0.90 -13.75 -14.54
C ALA A 21 -1.81 -14.99 -14.70
N SER A 22 -2.54 -15.12 -15.81
CA SER A 22 -3.29 -16.34 -16.18
C SER A 22 -2.33 -17.52 -16.37
N ASP A 23 -1.25 -17.31 -17.12
CA ASP A 23 -0.21 -18.31 -17.40
C ASP A 23 0.50 -18.75 -16.10
N GLU A 24 0.82 -17.81 -15.20
CA GLU A 24 1.42 -18.11 -13.89
C GLU A 24 0.50 -18.92 -12.97
N LEU A 25 -0.82 -18.75 -13.07
CA LEU A 25 -1.80 -19.50 -12.29
C LEU A 25 -2.29 -20.77 -12.98
N GLY A 26 -1.96 -20.96 -14.26
CA GLY A 26 -2.46 -22.07 -15.08
C GLY A 26 -3.97 -22.04 -15.28
N ILE A 27 -4.59 -20.85 -15.26
CA ILE A 27 -6.04 -20.67 -15.43
C ILE A 27 -6.37 -20.02 -16.77
N SER A 28 -7.62 -20.13 -17.23
CA SER A 28 -8.07 -19.46 -18.46
C SER A 28 -8.16 -17.95 -18.26
N ASP A 29 -8.04 -17.20 -19.36
CA ASP A 29 -8.22 -15.74 -19.35
C ASP A 29 -9.62 -15.32 -18.86
N GLU A 30 -10.64 -16.10 -19.18
CA GLU A 30 -12.02 -15.87 -18.71
C GLU A 30 -12.15 -16.02 -17.19
N GLU A 31 -11.49 -17.02 -16.60
CA GLU A 31 -11.52 -17.22 -15.15
C GLU A 31 -10.69 -16.15 -14.42
N MET A 32 -9.59 -15.72 -15.03
CA MET A 32 -8.82 -14.59 -14.53
C MET A 32 -9.62 -13.28 -14.56
N GLU A 33 -10.33 -13.00 -15.66
CA GLU A 33 -11.24 -11.85 -15.79
C GLU A 33 -12.29 -11.85 -14.67
N SER A 34 -12.91 -13.01 -14.41
CA SER A 34 -13.91 -13.16 -13.33
C SER A 34 -13.32 -12.86 -11.94
N ARG A 35 -12.11 -13.36 -11.64
CA ARG A 35 -11.43 -13.11 -10.36
C ARG A 35 -11.05 -11.64 -10.19
N LEU A 36 -10.64 -10.97 -11.27
CA LEU A 36 -10.35 -9.54 -11.26
C LEU A 36 -11.62 -8.70 -11.06
N GLN A 37 -12.74 -9.08 -11.67
CA GLN A 37 -14.04 -8.44 -11.44
C GLN A 37 -14.49 -8.59 -9.98
N GLN A 38 -14.31 -9.77 -9.37
CA GLN A 38 -14.59 -9.98 -7.95
C GLN A 38 -13.72 -9.09 -7.06
N LEU A 39 -12.42 -8.95 -7.37
CA LEU A 39 -11.54 -8.03 -6.65
C LEU A 39 -11.95 -6.57 -6.81
N GLY A 40 -12.35 -6.15 -8.01
CA GLY A 40 -12.89 -4.81 -8.27
C GLY A 40 -14.18 -4.52 -7.51
N ALA A 41 -15.05 -5.53 -7.36
CA ALA A 41 -16.27 -5.42 -6.55
C ALA A 41 -15.98 -5.31 -5.04
N LEU A 42 -14.94 -5.98 -4.55
CA LEU A 42 -14.51 -5.90 -3.15
C LEU A 42 -13.82 -4.56 -2.81
N LEU A 43 -13.08 -4.00 -3.76
CA LEU A 43 -12.36 -2.73 -3.60
C LEU A 43 -12.54 -1.83 -4.84
N PRO A 44 -13.56 -0.95 -4.83
CA PRO A 44 -13.71 0.02 -5.91
C PRO A 44 -12.47 0.92 -5.96
N GLY A 45 -11.88 1.05 -7.15
CA GLY A 45 -10.66 1.84 -7.40
C GLY A 45 -9.35 1.03 -7.43
N LEU A 46 -9.39 -0.27 -7.13
CA LEU A 46 -8.21 -1.15 -7.19
C LEU A 46 -7.72 -1.38 -8.63
N GLU A 47 -8.62 -1.34 -9.61
CA GLU A 47 -8.34 -1.60 -11.03
C GLU A 47 -7.22 -0.72 -11.61
N SER A 48 -7.27 0.58 -11.30
CA SER A 48 -6.23 1.54 -11.74
C SER A 48 -4.87 1.21 -11.13
N ARG A 49 -4.83 0.64 -9.93
CA ARG A 49 -3.59 0.23 -9.27
C ARG A 49 -3.09 -1.11 -9.81
N LEU A 50 -3.98 -2.06 -10.12
CA LEU A 50 -3.61 -3.35 -10.72
C LEU A 50 -2.95 -3.18 -12.09
N GLY A 51 -3.38 -2.21 -12.90
CA GLY A 51 -2.72 -1.88 -14.17
C GLY A 51 -1.28 -1.36 -14.03
N LYS A 52 -0.91 -0.86 -12.84
CA LYS A 52 0.44 -0.37 -12.51
C LYS A 52 1.24 -1.36 -11.66
N ALA A 53 0.62 -2.44 -11.21
CA ALA A 53 1.24 -3.44 -10.35
C ALA A 53 1.97 -4.51 -11.18
N PRO A 54 3.01 -5.15 -10.64
CA PRO A 54 3.70 -6.21 -11.34
C PRO A 54 2.78 -7.42 -11.57
N PRO A 55 2.86 -8.09 -12.74
CA PRO A 55 1.97 -9.21 -13.09
C PRO A 55 1.89 -10.31 -12.04
N LYS A 56 3.03 -10.64 -11.41
CA LYS A 56 3.10 -11.64 -10.34
C LYS A 56 2.26 -11.28 -9.11
N LEU A 57 2.20 -10.00 -8.75
CA LEU A 57 1.42 -9.53 -7.61
C LEU A 57 -0.08 -9.57 -7.93
N VAL A 58 -0.45 -9.19 -9.17
CA VAL A 58 -1.82 -9.32 -9.68
C VAL A 58 -2.26 -10.79 -9.70
N ALA A 59 -1.40 -11.70 -10.16
CA ALA A 59 -1.62 -13.15 -10.10
C ALA A 59 -1.87 -13.62 -8.67
N ARG A 60 -0.99 -13.24 -7.72
CA ARG A 60 -1.15 -13.60 -6.31
C ARG A 60 -2.46 -13.08 -5.71
N LEU A 61 -2.88 -11.85 -6.03
CA LEU A 61 -4.16 -11.30 -5.57
C LEU A 61 -5.35 -12.06 -6.15
N ALA A 62 -5.33 -12.32 -7.47
CA ALA A 62 -6.40 -13.05 -8.15
C ALA A 62 -6.47 -14.54 -7.74
N ALA A 63 -5.35 -15.14 -7.36
CA ALA A 63 -5.33 -16.49 -6.81
C ALA A 63 -5.97 -16.57 -5.41
N ASN A 64 -5.87 -15.50 -4.63
CA ASN A 64 -6.21 -15.48 -3.21
C ASN A 64 -7.40 -14.55 -2.90
N THR A 65 -8.36 -14.41 -3.80
CA THR A 65 -9.51 -13.49 -3.64
C THR A 65 -10.25 -13.68 -2.31
N GLY A 66 -10.45 -14.92 -1.87
CA GLY A 66 -11.07 -15.23 -0.58
C GLY A 66 -10.25 -14.76 0.63
N GLN A 67 -8.93 -14.92 0.59
CA GLN A 67 -8.05 -14.40 1.66
C GLN A 67 -8.02 -12.88 1.65
N VAL A 68 -8.02 -12.25 0.47
CA VAL A 68 -8.10 -10.79 0.33
C VAL A 68 -9.38 -10.25 0.97
N ALA A 69 -10.54 -10.88 0.72
CA ALA A 69 -11.80 -10.50 1.34
C ALA A 69 -11.76 -10.62 2.87
N ALA A 70 -11.26 -11.74 3.41
CA ALA A 70 -11.12 -11.94 4.84
C ALA A 70 -10.17 -10.91 5.49
N ARG A 71 -9.06 -10.59 4.83
CA ARG A 71 -8.12 -9.56 5.28
C ARG A 71 -8.73 -8.17 5.25
N LEU A 72 -9.53 -7.85 4.23
CA LEU A 72 -10.23 -6.56 4.17
C LEU A 72 -11.23 -6.39 5.31
N LEU A 73 -11.98 -7.43 5.64
CA LEU A 73 -12.87 -7.41 6.80
C LEU A 73 -12.09 -7.21 8.10
N ALA A 74 -10.94 -7.88 8.24
CA ALA A 74 -10.12 -7.74 9.42
C ALA A 74 -9.46 -6.35 9.50
N LEU A 75 -8.98 -5.79 8.39
CA LEU A 75 -8.51 -4.41 8.30
C LEU A 75 -9.61 -3.42 8.65
N LYS A 76 -10.85 -3.66 8.22
CA LYS A 76 -12.01 -2.83 8.59
C LYS A 76 -12.31 -2.88 10.08
N ALA A 77 -12.09 -4.04 10.72
CA ALA A 77 -12.27 -4.18 12.15
C ALA A 77 -11.17 -3.45 12.96
N LEU A 78 -9.95 -3.38 12.43
CA LEU A 78 -8.83 -2.67 13.08
C LEU A 78 -8.85 -1.16 12.84
N PHE A 79 -9.21 -0.74 11.62
CA PHE A 79 -9.25 0.66 11.21
C PHE A 79 -10.67 1.01 10.71
N PRO A 80 -11.66 1.09 11.61
CA PRO A 80 -13.06 1.31 11.24
C PRO A 80 -13.29 2.63 10.51
N GLN A 81 -12.51 3.68 10.79
CA GLN A 81 -12.66 4.99 10.14
C GLN A 81 -11.80 5.17 8.89
N ALA A 82 -10.87 4.24 8.62
CA ALA A 82 -10.01 4.32 7.45
C ALA A 82 -10.74 3.93 6.16
N ASN A 83 -10.39 4.63 5.07
CA ASN A 83 -10.74 4.20 3.72
C ASN A 83 -9.78 3.10 3.25
N LEU A 84 -10.24 1.85 3.30
CA LEU A 84 -9.42 0.70 2.92
C LEU A 84 -8.98 0.73 1.45
N SER A 85 -9.81 1.24 0.53
CA SER A 85 -9.42 1.37 -0.87
C SER A 85 -8.23 2.32 -1.04
N ALA A 86 -8.24 3.46 -0.34
CA ALA A 86 -7.11 4.41 -0.35
C ALA A 86 -5.85 3.79 0.27
N MET A 87 -6.00 3.13 1.41
CA MET A 87 -4.90 2.48 2.13
C MET A 87 -4.23 1.37 1.31
N VAL A 88 -5.02 0.50 0.66
CA VAL A 88 -4.52 -0.57 -0.20
C VAL A 88 -3.90 -0.02 -1.49
N ASN A 89 -4.45 1.06 -2.04
CA ASN A 89 -3.84 1.72 -3.20
C ASN A 89 -2.44 2.25 -2.89
N ASN A 90 -2.24 2.75 -1.67
CA ASN A 90 -0.94 3.19 -1.17
C ASN A 90 0.01 2.01 -0.89
N ARG A 91 -0.48 0.85 -0.44
CA ARG A 91 0.34 -0.36 -0.22
C ARG A 91 -0.45 -1.65 -0.50
N LEU A 92 -0.29 -2.19 -1.71
CA LEU A 92 -0.92 -3.46 -2.11
C LEU A 92 -0.45 -4.66 -1.27
N GLY A 93 0.78 -4.63 -0.75
CA GLY A 93 1.35 -5.72 0.05
C GLY A 93 0.57 -6.04 1.33
N LEU A 94 -0.24 -5.10 1.85
CA LEU A 94 -1.10 -5.32 3.03
C LEU A 94 -2.05 -6.50 2.83
N LEU A 95 -2.49 -6.72 1.59
CA LEU A 95 -3.45 -7.77 1.25
C LEU A 95 -2.82 -9.16 1.08
N LEU A 96 -1.49 -9.25 1.00
CA LEU A 96 -0.80 -10.50 0.65
C LEU A 96 0.16 -10.97 1.74
N ASP A 97 0.96 -10.07 2.29
CA ASP A 97 2.18 -10.45 3.01
C ASP A 97 2.09 -10.20 4.52
N ASP A 98 1.17 -9.36 4.98
CA ASP A 98 1.10 -9.02 6.41
C ASP A 98 0.30 -10.05 7.22
N ASP A 99 0.85 -10.43 8.37
CA ASP A 99 0.20 -11.28 9.38
C ASP A 99 -0.82 -10.45 10.18
N LEU A 100 -2.01 -11.00 10.35
CA LEU A 100 -3.12 -10.34 11.04
C LEU A 100 -2.84 -10.08 12.52
N ASP A 101 -2.12 -10.97 13.19
CA ASP A 101 -1.78 -10.81 14.60
C ASP A 101 -0.70 -9.75 14.79
N GLN A 102 0.28 -9.70 13.87
CA GLN A 102 1.28 -8.63 13.83
C GLN A 102 0.62 -7.28 13.56
N LEU A 103 -0.37 -7.24 12.66
CA LEU A 103 -1.09 -6.02 12.36
C LEU A 103 -1.93 -5.50 13.54
N ARG A 104 -2.56 -6.41 14.30
CA ARG A 104 -3.24 -6.08 15.57
C ARG A 104 -2.28 -5.49 16.58
N ALA A 105 -1.11 -6.10 16.76
CA ALA A 105 -0.09 -5.58 17.66
C ALA A 105 0.44 -4.21 17.18
N ALA A 106 0.64 -4.05 15.87
CA ALA A 106 1.08 -2.81 15.26
C ALA A 106 0.08 -1.67 15.50
N GLU A 107 -1.20 -1.92 15.29
CA GLU A 107 -2.28 -0.95 15.54
C GLU A 107 -2.30 -0.49 17.00
N ALA A 108 -2.22 -1.43 17.94
CA ALA A 108 -2.21 -1.12 19.37
C ALA A 108 -0.98 -0.28 19.76
N ARG A 109 0.21 -0.63 19.25
CA ARG A 109 1.44 0.13 19.49
C ARG A 109 1.38 1.53 18.86
N LEU A 110 0.87 1.66 17.64
CA LEU A 110 0.73 2.97 16.99
C LEU A 110 -0.18 3.91 17.79
N ARG A 111 -1.28 3.41 18.36
CA ARG A 111 -2.15 4.22 19.24
C ARG A 111 -1.44 4.67 20.52
N GLN A 112 -0.54 3.84 21.06
CA GLN A 112 0.26 4.20 22.23
C GLN A 112 1.34 5.24 21.89
N LEU A 113 1.97 5.11 20.72
CA LEU A 113 3.00 6.03 20.25
C LEU A 113 2.42 7.40 19.86
N LEU A 114 1.21 7.42 19.30
CA LEU A 114 0.56 8.61 18.76
C LEU A 114 -0.81 8.85 19.40
N PRO A 115 -0.88 9.12 20.71
CA PRO A 115 -2.16 9.24 21.43
C PRO A 115 -3.01 10.42 20.94
N ASP A 116 -2.38 11.48 20.43
CA ASP A 116 -3.05 12.70 19.96
C ASP A 116 -3.22 12.77 18.44
N ILE A 117 -3.11 11.65 17.72
CA ILE A 117 -3.30 11.55 16.27
C ILE A 117 -4.38 10.51 15.98
N ASN A 118 -5.25 10.81 15.02
CA ASN A 118 -6.20 9.82 14.52
C ASN A 118 -5.45 8.77 13.69
N VAL A 119 -5.12 7.64 14.34
CA VAL A 119 -4.34 6.54 13.74
C VAL A 119 -5.02 5.97 12.51
N ASP A 120 -6.34 5.80 12.52
CA ASP A 120 -7.09 5.28 11.36
C ASP A 120 -6.85 6.15 10.11
N ARG A 121 -6.96 7.47 10.24
CA ARG A 121 -6.71 8.42 9.13
C ARG A 121 -5.23 8.50 8.75
N PHE A 122 -4.35 8.37 9.74
CA PHE A 122 -2.92 8.42 9.51
C PHE A 122 -2.44 7.20 8.71
N VAL A 123 -2.87 6.00 9.09
CA VAL A 123 -2.56 4.74 8.40
C VAL A 123 -3.20 4.67 7.02
N GLU A 124 -4.40 5.26 6.84
CA GLU A 124 -5.04 5.37 5.51
C GLU A 124 -4.12 6.04 4.49
N THR A 125 -3.44 7.11 4.90
CA THR A 125 -2.54 7.88 4.03
C THR A 125 -1.13 7.28 4.01
N PHE A 126 -0.65 6.79 5.16
CA PHE A 126 0.71 6.30 5.34
C PHE A 126 0.73 4.85 5.86
N PRO A 127 0.32 3.86 5.06
CA PRO A 127 0.29 2.45 5.49
C PRO A 127 1.67 1.86 5.78
N LEU A 128 2.75 2.57 5.45
CA LEU A 128 4.11 2.18 5.79
C LEU A 128 4.38 2.19 7.30
N VAL A 129 3.64 3.00 8.08
CA VAL A 129 3.82 3.13 9.53
C VAL A 129 3.34 1.90 10.30
N LEU A 130 2.63 0.99 9.64
CA LEU A 130 2.26 -0.32 10.18
C LEU A 130 3.49 -1.20 10.43
N ASP A 131 4.64 -0.89 9.82
CA ASP A 131 5.94 -1.39 10.26
C ASP A 131 6.42 -0.55 11.46
N VAL A 132 5.86 -0.86 12.63
CA VAL A 132 6.01 -0.03 13.84
C VAL A 132 7.45 0.05 14.29
N GLU A 133 8.23 -1.02 14.16
CA GLU A 133 9.64 -1.02 14.56
C GLU A 133 10.44 -0.01 13.74
N CYS A 134 10.29 -0.03 12.41
CA CYS A 134 10.93 0.95 11.52
C CYS A 134 10.43 2.38 11.78
N PHE A 135 9.15 2.54 12.13
CA PHE A 135 8.58 3.85 12.45
C PHE A 135 9.11 4.40 13.79
N GLU A 136 9.21 3.57 14.83
CA GLU A 136 9.79 3.95 16.12
C GLU A 136 11.25 4.42 15.96
N MET A 137 12.05 3.67 15.20
CA MET A 137 13.42 4.08 14.88
C MET A 137 13.47 5.42 14.16
N ALA A 138 12.55 5.69 13.24
CA ALA A 138 12.47 6.97 12.54
C ALA A 138 12.11 8.13 13.49
N LEU A 139 11.24 7.89 14.48
CA LEU A 139 10.92 8.88 15.51
C LEU A 139 12.13 9.19 16.40
N GLU A 140 12.91 8.16 16.75
CA GLU A 140 14.15 8.33 17.51
C GLU A 140 15.21 9.10 16.71
N ASP A 141 15.41 8.74 15.44
CA ASP A 141 16.31 9.43 14.53
C ASP A 141 15.88 10.90 14.33
N ALA A 142 14.57 11.17 14.19
CA ALA A 142 14.05 12.53 14.10
C ALA A 142 14.38 13.36 15.34
N LYS A 143 14.20 12.79 16.55
CA LYS A 143 14.55 13.47 17.81
C LYS A 143 16.06 13.72 17.94
N ARG A 144 16.88 12.80 17.44
CA ARG A 144 18.35 12.90 17.46
C ARG A 144 18.87 13.96 16.49
N ILE A 145 18.33 14.00 15.27
CA ILE A 145 18.75 14.93 14.21
C ILE A 145 18.20 16.34 14.48
N MET A 146 16.97 16.45 15.02
CA MET A 146 16.29 17.70 15.32
C MET A 146 15.94 17.80 16.81
N PRO A 147 16.93 18.07 17.67
CA PRO A 147 16.69 18.19 19.11
C PRO A 147 15.75 19.39 19.40
N GLY A 148 14.72 19.15 20.21
CA GLY A 148 13.72 20.17 20.59
C GLY A 148 12.47 20.20 19.73
N ILE A 149 12.35 19.34 18.72
CA ILE A 149 11.16 19.29 17.87
C ILE A 149 10.00 18.56 18.57
N ASN A 150 8.78 19.12 18.45
CA ASN A 150 7.57 18.41 18.84
C ASN A 150 7.15 17.48 17.70
N VAL A 151 7.51 16.20 17.83
CA VAL A 151 7.27 15.14 16.85
C VAL A 151 5.79 15.02 16.50
N THR A 152 4.88 15.14 17.47
CA THR A 152 3.42 15.08 17.24
C THR A 152 2.93 16.23 16.36
N SER A 153 3.42 17.45 16.62
CA SER A 153 3.12 18.61 15.75
C SER A 153 3.71 18.45 14.36
N MET A 154 4.91 17.88 14.24
CA MET A 154 5.53 17.55 12.95
C MET A 154 4.70 16.52 12.18
N LEU A 155 4.26 15.44 12.81
CA LEU A 155 3.43 14.42 12.16
C LEU A 155 2.06 14.96 11.70
N ARG A 156 1.49 15.95 12.40
CA ARG A 156 0.25 16.59 11.96
C ARG A 156 0.44 17.52 10.77
N ASN A 157 1.49 18.33 10.80
CA ASN A 157 1.66 19.41 9.85
C ASN A 157 2.49 19.02 8.63
N ASN A 158 3.55 18.22 8.84
CA ASN A 158 4.53 17.81 7.82
C ASN A 158 5.01 16.35 8.09
N PRO A 159 4.12 15.34 7.98
CA PRO A 159 4.46 13.95 8.28
C PRO A 159 5.61 13.41 7.41
N ASP A 160 5.74 13.86 6.17
CA ASP A 160 6.75 13.41 5.22
C ASP A 160 8.19 13.55 5.73
N VAL A 161 8.47 14.55 6.59
CA VAL A 161 9.81 14.75 7.16
C VAL A 161 10.22 13.55 8.01
N ILE A 162 9.31 13.05 8.85
CA ILE A 162 9.58 11.89 9.71
C ILE A 162 9.48 10.60 8.88
N LEU A 163 8.53 10.52 7.96
CA LEU A 163 8.34 9.34 7.13
C LEU A 163 9.51 9.12 6.17
N SER A 164 10.22 10.17 5.75
CA SER A 164 11.46 10.06 4.97
C SER A 164 12.59 9.35 5.73
N LEU A 165 12.53 9.33 7.07
CA LEU A 165 13.48 8.64 7.92
C LEU A 165 13.11 7.17 8.17
N VAL A 166 11.89 6.75 7.81
CA VAL A 166 11.43 5.37 7.95
C VAL A 166 12.17 4.50 6.94
N LYS A 167 13.14 3.74 7.45
CA LYS A 167 13.90 2.76 6.67
C LYS A 167 13.11 1.46 6.59
N GLY A 168 12.14 1.38 5.68
CA GLY A 168 11.33 0.18 5.50
C GLY A 168 12.02 -0.89 4.63
N LYS A 169 11.67 -2.17 4.85
CA LYS A 169 11.98 -3.31 3.96
C LYS A 169 11.42 -3.16 2.53
N ASN A 170 10.46 -2.25 2.36
CA ASN A 170 9.78 -1.93 1.10
C ASN A 170 10.12 -0.53 0.58
N LEU A 171 11.30 0.01 0.91
CA LEU A 171 11.92 0.97 0.00
C LEU A 171 12.19 0.21 -1.29
N ILE A 172 11.22 0.25 -2.22
CA ILE A 172 11.56 0.19 -3.63
C ILE A 172 12.72 1.19 -3.75
N PRO A 173 13.91 0.78 -4.22
CA PRO A 173 14.95 1.73 -4.52
C PRO A 173 14.29 2.72 -5.46
N TYR A 174 14.01 3.93 -4.97
CA TYR A 174 13.74 5.02 -5.89
C TYR A 174 14.90 4.94 -6.86
N ASP A 175 14.55 4.81 -8.13
CA ASP A 175 15.45 5.00 -9.24
C ASP A 175 16.49 6.01 -8.78
N GLN A 176 17.75 5.56 -8.78
CA GLN A 176 18.88 6.44 -8.80
C GLN A 176 18.69 7.31 -10.03
N ILE A 177 17.86 8.35 -9.92
CA ILE A 177 17.95 9.51 -10.76
C ILE A 177 19.30 10.07 -10.35
N SER A 178 20.32 9.70 -11.14
CA SER A 178 21.61 10.38 -11.08
C SER A 178 21.31 11.86 -11.01
N ASN A 179 21.79 12.49 -9.96
CA ASN A 179 21.76 13.93 -9.82
C ASN A 179 22.28 14.53 -11.13
N PRO A 180 21.44 15.22 -11.93
CA PRO A 180 21.89 15.81 -13.20
C PRO A 180 22.84 17.00 -12.98
N TRP A 181 23.21 17.28 -11.73
CA TRP A 181 24.19 18.26 -11.31
C TRP A 181 25.31 17.67 -10.41
N ALA A 182 25.56 16.36 -10.48
CA ALA A 182 26.81 15.78 -9.98
C ALA A 182 27.87 15.77 -11.09
#